data_AF-A0A932N663-F1
#
_entry.id   AF-A0A932N663-F1
#
_cell.length_a   1.000
_cell.length_b   1.000
_cell.length_c   1.000
_cell.angle_alpha   90.00
_cell.angle_beta   90.00
_cell.angle_gamma   90.00
#
_symmetry.space_group_name_H-M   'P 1'
#
loop_
_entity.id
_entity.type
_entity.pdbx_description
1 polymer ?
#
loop_
_entity_poly.entity_id
_entity_poly.type
_entity_poly.pdbx_seq_one_letter_code
_entity_poly.pdbx_strand_id
1 'polypeptide(L)' 'MLADGVVDEKSANKQMIYFLRRLPRDPFALDANLSNGATWGKRSHASPDDNPSEGDDIFDVYSRSKLIGLNGVALNKW' A
#
# COMPACT_ATOMS: atom_id res chain seq x y z
N MET A 1 -7.67 -7.14 13.38
CA MET A 1 -7.56 -6.07 12.37
C MET A 1 -6.07 -5.82 12.13
N LEU A 2 -5.57 -5.56 10.90
CA LEU A 2 -4.12 -5.36 10.65
C LEU A 2 -3.47 -4.26 11.54
N ALA A 3 -4.28 -3.37 12.13
CA ALA A 3 -3.86 -2.33 13.05
C ALA A 3 -3.54 -2.81 14.48
N ASP A 4 -4.00 -4.00 14.89
CA ASP A 4 -3.78 -4.53 16.24
C ASP A 4 -2.36 -5.09 16.44
N GLY A 5 -1.59 -5.15 15.35
CA GLY A 5 -0.32 -5.83 15.27
C GLY A 5 -0.50 -7.36 15.23
N VAL A 6 0.46 -8.05 14.62
CA VAL A 6 0.53 -9.51 14.63
C VAL A 6 1.76 -9.94 15.42
N VAL A 7 1.67 -11.07 16.10
CA VAL A 7 2.85 -11.67 16.73
C VAL A 7 3.78 -12.12 15.61
N ASP A 8 5.04 -11.72 15.69
CA ASP A 8 6.08 -12.26 14.82
C ASP A 8 6.33 -13.73 15.18
N GLU A 9 5.80 -14.65 14.37
CA GLU A 9 5.99 -16.09 14.56
C GLU A 9 7.46 -16.53 14.42
N LYS A 10 8.30 -15.71 13.78
CA LYS A 10 9.74 -15.97 13.62
C LYS A 10 10.58 -15.37 14.75
N SER A 11 9.98 -14.56 15.63
CA SER A 11 10.68 -13.98 16.77
C SER A 11 10.71 -14.96 17.94
N ALA A 12 11.91 -15.33 18.40
CA ALA A 12 12.10 -16.12 19.62
C ALA A 12 11.45 -15.47 20.86
N ASN A 13 11.25 -14.14 20.82
CA ASN A 13 10.68 -13.33 21.89
C ASN A 13 9.23 -12.90 21.61
N LYS A 14 8.57 -13.44 20.56
CA LYS A 14 7.19 -13.12 20.16
C LYS A 14 6.90 -11.61 20.11
N GLN A 15 7.81 -10.85 19.51
CA GLN A 15 7.61 -9.41 19.37
C GLN A 15 6.40 -9.10 18.47
N MET A 16 5.72 -7.99 18.75
CA MET A 16 4.59 -7.54 17.94
C MET A 16 5.10 -6.77 16.71
N ILE A 17 4.69 -7.20 15.52
CA ILE A 17 4.84 -6.43 14.28
C ILE A 17 3.61 -5.56 14.14
N TYR A 18 3.81 -4.25 14.10
CA TYR A 18 2.74 -3.29 13.85
C TYR A 18 2.78 -2.90 12.37
N PHE A 19 1.70 -3.20 11.65
CA PHE A 19 1.47 -2.61 10.34
C PHE A 19 1.07 -1.13 10.48
N LEU A 20 1.08 -0.39 9.37
CA LEU A 20 0.63 1.01 9.33
C LEU A 20 -0.73 1.14 10.02
N ARG A 21 -0.78 1.86 11.15
CA ARG A 21 -2.00 2.05 11.97
C ARG A 21 -3.12 2.78 11.21
N ARG A 22 -2.75 3.55 10.18
CA ARG A 22 -3.65 4.26 9.26
C ARG A 22 -2.92 4.54 7.95
N LEU A 23 -3.54 4.23 6.83
CA LEU A 23 -3.05 4.64 5.51
C LEU A 23 -3.46 6.10 5.23
N PRO A 24 -2.51 7.04 5.04
CA PRO A 24 -2.84 8.41 4.62
C PRO A 24 -3.43 8.44 3.21
N ARG A 25 -3.94 9.59 2.78
CA ARG A 25 -4.41 9.81 1.41
C ARG A 25 -3.20 9.96 0.45
N ASP A 26 -3.32 9.51 -0.80
CA ASP A 26 -2.36 9.84 -1.86
C ASP A 26 -2.32 11.37 -2.05
N PRO A 27 -1.15 12.03 -1.86
CA PRO A 27 -1.02 13.48 -2.02
C PRO A 27 -1.44 14.01 -3.40
N PHE A 28 -1.45 13.15 -4.42
CA PHE A 28 -1.79 13.52 -5.80
C PHE A 28 -3.24 13.17 -6.18
N ALA A 29 -4.04 12.63 -5.25
CA ALA A 29 -5.43 12.25 -5.53
C ALA A 29 -6.39 13.44 -5.49
N LEU A 30 -6.89 13.81 -6.68
CA LEU A 30 -7.75 14.97 -6.90
C LEU A 30 -9.22 14.77 -6.46
N ASP A 31 -9.74 13.55 -6.51
CA ASP A 31 -11.15 13.27 -6.19
C ASP A 31 -11.39 13.21 -4.68
N ALA A 32 -11.87 14.33 -4.12
CA ALA A 32 -12.14 14.49 -2.69
C ALA A 32 -13.16 13.48 -2.11
N ASN A 33 -13.99 12.83 -2.96
CA ASN A 33 -14.99 11.87 -2.49
C ASN A 33 -14.40 10.50 -2.15
N LEU A 34 -13.17 10.23 -2.58
CA LEU A 34 -12.48 8.98 -2.26
C LEU A 34 -11.98 8.98 -0.81
N SER A 35 -12.20 7.86 -0.12
CA SER A 35 -11.57 7.60 1.19
C SER A 35 -10.04 7.50 1.04
N ASN A 36 -9.29 7.73 2.13
CA ASN A 36 -7.82 7.70 2.10
C ASN A 36 -7.27 6.44 1.39
N GLY A 37 -7.76 5.25 1.74
CA GLY A 37 -7.30 4.01 1.09
C GLY A 37 -7.71 3.87 -0.37
N ALA A 38 -8.88 4.41 -0.75
CA ALA A 38 -9.36 4.36 -2.14
C ALA A 38 -8.58 5.29 -3.09
N THR A 39 -7.75 6.19 -2.54
CA THR A 39 -6.88 7.05 -3.35
C THR A 39 -5.62 6.36 -3.86
N TRP A 40 -5.24 5.22 -3.27
CA TRP A 40 -4.07 4.44 -3.66
C TRP A 40 -4.43 3.31 -4.63
N GLY A 41 -3.53 3.01 -5.58
CA GLY A 41 -3.51 1.71 -6.24
C GLY A 41 -3.00 0.66 -5.26
N LYS A 42 -3.55 -0.55 -5.31
CA LYS A 42 -3.14 -1.66 -4.43
C LYS A 42 -2.54 -2.77 -5.30
N ARG A 43 -1.51 -3.45 -4.79
CA ARG A 43 -0.95 -4.67 -5.41
C ARG A 43 -1.04 -5.81 -4.39
N SER A 44 -1.58 -6.95 -4.82
CA SER A 44 -1.59 -8.18 -4.04
C SER A 44 -0.35 -9.01 -4.37
N HIS A 45 0.14 -9.78 -3.40
CA HIS A 45 1.23 -10.74 -3.62
C HIS A 45 0.84 -11.82 -4.64
N ALA A 46 -0.45 -12.10 -4.80
CA ALA A 46 -0.97 -13.08 -5.76
C ALA A 46 -1.00 -12.55 -7.21
N SER A 47 -0.75 -11.27 -7.43
CA SER A 47 -0.73 -10.69 -8.78
C SER A 47 0.68 -10.55 -9.35
N PRO A 48 0.91 -10.95 -10.61
CA PRO A 48 2.20 -10.73 -11.27
C PRO A 48 2.50 -9.23 -11.41
N ASP A 49 3.79 -8.87 -11.44
CA ASP A 49 4.28 -7.48 -11.47
C ASP A 49 3.66 -6.63 -12.60
N ASP A 50 3.26 -7.28 -13.69
CA ASP A 50 2.67 -6.66 -14.88
C ASP A 50 1.12 -6.57 -14.86
N ASN A 51 0.45 -7.24 -13.92
CA ASN A 51 -1.01 -7.24 -13.81
C ASN A 51 -1.52 -7.26 -12.34
N PRO A 52 -1.31 -6.17 -11.60
CA PRO A 52 -1.73 -6.06 -10.21
C PRO A 52 -3.24 -6.15 -10.07
N SER A 53 -3.72 -7.11 -9.29
CA SER A 53 -5.14 -7.29 -8.95
C SER A 53 -5.34 -7.00 -7.46
N GLU A 54 -6.51 -6.48 -7.09
CA GLU A 54 -6.88 -6.43 -5.66
C GLU A 54 -7.16 -7.88 -5.19
N GLY A 55 -6.38 -8.35 -4.21
CA GLY A 55 -6.56 -9.64 -3.53
C GLY A 55 -6.72 -9.42 -2.01
N ASP A 56 -7.01 -10.50 -1.28
CA ASP A 56 -7.21 -10.47 0.18
C ASP A 56 -5.95 -10.04 0.95
N ASP A 57 -4.78 -10.17 0.33
CA ASP A 57 -3.46 -9.82 0.84
C ASP A 57 -2.88 -8.60 0.09
N ILE A 58 -3.30 -7.39 0.49
CA ILE A 58 -2.66 -6.18 -0.02
C ILE A 58 -1.22 -6.13 0.51
N PHE A 59 -0.24 -6.34 -0.37
CA PHE A 59 1.19 -6.31 -0.04
C PHE A 59 1.74 -4.89 -0.09
N ASP A 60 1.34 -4.11 -1.09
CA ASP A 60 1.86 -2.77 -1.32
C ASP A 60 0.80 -1.82 -1.92
N VAL A 61 1.05 -0.52 -1.77
CA VAL A 61 0.22 0.57 -2.28
C VAL A 61 1.07 1.56 -3.08
N TYR A 62 0.55 2.03 -4.22
CA TYR A 62 1.26 2.95 -5.12
C TYR A 62 0.38 4.11 -5.56
N SER A 63 0.98 5.25 -5.90
CA SER A 63 0.21 6.43 -6.34
C SER A 63 -0.47 6.15 -7.68
N ARG A 64 -1.72 6.59 -7.83
CA ARG A 64 -2.43 6.52 -9.13
C ARG A 64 -2.04 7.65 -10.08
N SER A 65 -1.17 8.56 -9.63
CA SER A 65 -0.73 9.72 -10.38
C SER A 65 0.11 9.34 -11.60
N LYS A 66 -0.12 10.06 -12.71
CA LYS A 66 0.68 9.94 -13.94
C LYS A 66 1.89 10.89 -13.95
N LEU A 67 2.16 11.58 -12.84
CA LEU A 67 3.30 12.50 -12.72
C LEU A 67 4.63 11.72 -12.68
N ILE A 68 5.70 12.41 -13.05
CA ILE A 68 7.07 11.91 -13.00
C ILE A 68 7.73 12.44 -11.73
N GLY A 69 8.32 11.53 -10.95
CA GLY A 69 9.09 11.86 -9.75
C GLY A 69 10.39 12.58 -10.09
N LEU A 70 11.01 13.19 -9.09
CA LEU A 70 12.28 13.92 -9.25
C LEU A 70 13.42 13.03 -9.77
N ASN A 71 13.31 11.71 -9.61
CA ASN A 71 14.25 10.73 -10.13
C ASN A 71 13.97 10.28 -11.58
N GLY A 72 12.99 10.90 -12.26
CA GLY A 72 12.61 10.54 -13.63
C GLY A 72 11.72 9.30 -13.75
N VAL A 73 11.37 8.64 -12.63
CA VAL A 73 10.47 7.48 -12.62
C VAL A 73 9.04 7.95 -12.36
N ALA A 74 8.07 7.37 -13.07
CA ALA A 74 6.65 7.69 -12.86
C ALA A 74 6.21 7.28 -11.44
N LEU A 75 5.40 8.12 -10.79
CA LEU A 75 4.96 7.89 -9.40
C LEU A 75 4.13 6.62 -9.22
N ASN A 76 3.48 6.14 -10.29
CA ASN A 76 2.75 4.88 -10.31
C ASN A 76 3.63 3.63 -10.51
N LYS A 77 4.92 3.83 -10.77
CA LYS A 77 5.94 2.77 -10.93
C LYS A 77 6.92 2.69 -9.77
N TRP A 78 6.80 3.62 -8.81
CA TRP A 78 7.49 3.50 -7.53
C TRP A 78 6.94 2.33 -6.72
#